data_AF-A0A3B7PU76-F1
#
_entry.id   AF-A0A3B7PU76-F1
#
_cell.length_a   1.000
_cell.length_b   1.000
_cell.length_c   1.000
_cell.angle_alpha   90.00
_cell.angle_beta   90.00
_cell.angle_gamma   90.00
#
_symmetry.space_group_name_H-M   'P 1'
#
loop_
_entity.id
_entity.type
_entity.pdbx_description
1 polymer ?
#
loop_
_entity_poly.entity_id
_entity_poly.type
_entity_poly.pdbx_seq_one_letter_code
_entity_poly.pdbx_strand_id
1 'polypeptide(L)' 'MAWQPAPIKVQCPKCKAAAIFAPKSDVIAFFPHCRKCGEGMEIAGKPGLWDWVKYPIVF' A
#
# COMPACT_ATOMS: atom_id res chain seq x y z
N MET A 1 2.83 -9.73 21.85
CA MET A 1 3.07 -10.16 20.46
C MET A 1 2.56 -9.04 19.58
N ALA A 2 3.45 -8.28 18.93
CA ALA A 2 3.02 -7.22 18.02
C ALA A 2 2.43 -7.91 16.78
N TRP A 3 1.13 -7.77 16.58
CA TRP A 3 0.45 -8.34 15.42
C TRP A 3 0.79 -7.43 14.23
N GLN A 4 1.76 -7.82 13.41
CA GLN A 4 2.08 -7.04 12.22
C GLN A 4 0.96 -7.21 11.20
N PRO A 5 0.24 -6.14 10.80
CA PRO A 5 -0.81 -6.28 9.82
C PRO A 5 -0.20 -6.75 8.50
N ALA A 6 -0.85 -7.70 7.85
CA ALA A 6 -0.36 -8.24 6.59
C ALA A 6 -0.24 -7.12 5.54
N PRO A 7 0.85 -7.10 4.75
CA PRO A 7 1.03 -6.13 3.67
C PRO A 7 -0.10 -6.25 2.65
N ILE A 8 -0.59 -5.10 2.18
CA ILE A 8 -1.67 -4.99 1.20
C ILE A 8 -1.18 -4.25 -0.04
N LYS A 9 -1.72 -4.60 -1.20
CA LYS A 9 -1.50 -3.86 -2.44
C LYS A 9 -2.49 -2.71 -2.49
N VAL A 10 -1.97 -1.51 -2.70
CA VAL A 10 -2.76 -0.29 -2.87
C VAL A 10 -2.58 0.25 -4.28
N GLN A 11 -3.61 0.87 -4.84
CA GLN A 11 -3.58 1.50 -6.16
C GLN A 11 -4.28 2.85 -6.13
N CYS A 12 -3.69 3.83 -6.81
CA CYS A 12 -4.34 5.10 -7.03
C CYS A 12 -5.40 4.98 -8.15
N PRO A 13 -6.67 5.35 -7.90
CA PRO A 13 -7.72 5.27 -8.91
C PRO A 13 -7.47 6.19 -10.12
N LYS A 14 -6.90 7.38 -9.90
CA LYS A 14 -6.61 8.32 -10.99
C LYS A 14 -5.36 7.99 -11.79
N CYS A 15 -4.24 7.77 -11.11
CA CYS A 15 -2.95 7.57 -11.78
C CYS A 15 -2.68 6.10 -12.16
N LYS A 16 -3.50 5.16 -11.70
CA LYS A 16 -3.30 3.69 -11.80
C LYS A 16 -1.97 3.20 -11.21
N ALA A 17 -1.26 4.06 -10.48
CA ALA A 17 -0.01 3.73 -9.81
C ALA A 17 -0.31 2.80 -8.63
N ALA A 18 0.37 1.66 -8.58
CA ALA A 18 0.26 0.71 -7.48
C ALA A 18 1.50 0.73 -6.59
N ALA A 19 1.30 0.43 -5.32
CA ALA A 19 2.33 0.31 -4.29
C ALA A 19 1.95 -0.79 -3.30
N ILE A 20 2.92 -1.26 -2.53
CA ILE A 20 2.65 -2.20 -1.42
C ILE A 20 2.64 -1.40 -0.14
N PHE A 21 1.51 -1.38 0.56
CA PHE A 21 1.40 -0.80 1.88
C PHE A 21 1.72 -1.86 2.93
N ALA A 22 2.79 -1.64 3.69
CA ALA A 22 3.27 -2.55 4.73
C ALA A 22 3.32 -1.82 6.07
N PRO A 23 2.21 -1.78 6.84
CA PRO A 23 2.16 -1.05 8.10
C PRO A 23 3.13 -1.66 9.12
N LYS A 24 4.04 -0.84 9.67
CA LYS A 24 5.04 -1.27 10.66
C LYS A 24 4.47 -1.47 12.07
N SER A 25 3.25 -1.00 12.35
CA SER A 25 2.61 -1.07 13.67
C SER A 25 1.09 -1.04 13.55
N ASP A 26 0.37 -1.44 14.60
CA ASP A 26 -1.11 -1.42 14.73
C ASP A 26 -1.80 -0.06 14.45
N VAL A 27 -1.04 0.97 14.11
CA VAL A 27 -1.55 2.30 13.76
C VAL A 27 -2.01 2.29 12.31
N ILE A 28 -3.21 1.79 12.07
CA ILE A 28 -3.96 1.85 10.79
C ILE A 28 -4.46 3.30 10.49
N ALA A 29 -3.78 4.32 11.00
CA ALA A 29 -4.26 5.71 10.94
C ALA A 29 -3.85 6.45 9.67
N PHE A 30 -2.92 5.91 8.88
CA PHE A 30 -2.43 6.55 7.65
C PHE A 30 -2.56 5.62 6.46
N PHE A 31 -3.63 5.79 5.69
CA PHE A 31 -3.68 5.23 4.34
C PHE A 31 -2.72 6.02 3.44
N PRO A 32 -1.95 5.35 2.56
CA PRO A 32 -1.00 6.03 1.70
C PRO A 32 -1.72 6.87 0.65
N HIS A 33 -1.17 8.06 0.37
CA HIS A 33 -1.63 8.92 -0.71
C HIS A 33 -0.73 8.74 -1.94
N CYS A 34 -1.28 8.96 -3.12
CA CYS A 34 -0.52 8.95 -4.35
C CYS A 34 0.47 10.11 -4.41
N ARG A 35 1.78 9.82 -4.53
CA ARG A 35 2.81 10.86 -4.70
C ARG A 35 2.62 11.75 -5.93
N LYS A 36 1.88 11.30 -6.95
CA LYS A 36 1.66 12.06 -8.19
C LYS A 36 0.47 13.01 -8.12
N CYS A 37 -0.67 12.55 -7.59
CA CYS A 37 -1.91 13.33 -7.57
C CYS A 37 -2.42 13.71 -6.18
N GLY A 38 -1.77 13.25 -5.11
CA GLY A 38 -2.17 13.51 -3.72
C GLY A 38 -3.44 12.77 -3.26
N GLU A 39 -4.10 12.03 -4.15
CA GLU A 39 -5.33 11.30 -3.87
C GLU A 39 -5.07 10.06 -3.01
N GLY A 40 -6.03 9.73 -2.14
CA GLY A 40 -5.97 8.51 -1.34
C GLY A 40 -5.84 7.27 -2.23
N MET A 41 -4.91 6.37 -1.89
CA MET A 41 -4.82 5.10 -2.58
C MET A 41 -5.85 4.11 -2.03
N GLU A 42 -6.44 3.33 -2.91
CA GLU A 42 -7.44 2.31 -2.58
C GLU A 42 -6.81 0.92 -2.49
N ILE A 43 -7.44 0.01 -1.76
CA ILE A 43 -6.96 -1.36 -1.61
C ILE A 43 -7.25 -2.13 -2.90
N ALA A 44 -6.20 -2.52 -3.61
CA ALA A 44 -6.29 -3.31 -4.84
C ALA A 44 -6.25 -4.82 -4.59
N GLY A 45 -5.85 -5.26 -3.39
CA GLY A 45 -5.87 -6.66 -2.98
C GLY A 45 -4.65 -7.07 -2.16
N LYS A 46 -4.39 -8.39 -2.08
CA LYS A 46 -3.15 -8.92 -1.48
C LYS A 46 -2.00 -8.83 -2.49
N PRO A 47 -0.79 -8.42 -2.08
CA PRO A 47 0.36 -8.41 -2.98
C PRO A 47 0.78 -9.84 -3.31
N GLY A 48 0.88 -10.16 -4.60
CA GLY A 48 1.51 -11.39 -5.06
C GLY A 48 3.02 -11.29 -5.06
N LEU A 49 3.72 -12.42 -5.25
CA LEU A 49 5.20 -12.46 -5.24
C LEU A 49 5.83 -11.44 -6.21
N TRP A 50 5.26 -11.31 -7.41
CA TRP A 50 5.73 -10.37 -8.42
C TRP A 50 5.46 -8.90 -8.10
N ASP A 51 4.45 -8.60 -7.27
CA ASP A 51 4.18 -7.23 -6.86
C ASP A 51 5.32 -6.69 -5.99
N TRP A 52 5.97 -7.54 -5.19
CA TRP A 52 7.11 -7.16 -4.35
C TRP A 52 8.36 -6.76 -5.12
N VAL A 53 8.48 -7.28 -6.35
CA VAL A 53 9.58 -6.94 -7.26
C VAL A 53 9.24 -5.68 -8.07
N LYS A 54 7.96 -5.52 -8.43
CA LYS A 54 7.52 -4.51 -9.38
C LYS A 54 7.13 -3.18 -8.72
N TYR A 55 6.59 -3.22 -7.51
CA TYR A 55 6.02 -2.05 -6.84
C TYR A 55 6.79 -1.69 -5.58
N PRO A 56 7.03 -0.39 -5.34
CA PRO A 56 7.73 0.05 -4.14
C PRO A 56 6.86 -0.17 -2.90
N ILE A 57 7.52 -0.43 -1.77
CA ILE A 57 6.88 -0.51 -0.46
C ILE A 57 6.71 0.91 0.08
N VAL A 58 5.48 1.24 0.51
CA VAL A 58 5.11 2.47 1.18
C VAL A 58 4.69 2.16 2.61
N PHE A 59 5.09 3.05 3.53
CA PHE A 59 4.86 2.95 4.96
C PHE A 59 3.95 4.08 5.43
#